data_AF-A0A7Z0MMS0-F1
#
_entry.id   AF-A0A7Z0MMS0-F1
#
_cell.length_a   1.000
_cell.length_b   1.000
_cell.length_c   1.000
_cell.angle_alpha   90.00
_cell.angle_beta   90.00
_cell.angle_gamma   90.00
#
_symmetry.space_group_name_H-M   'P 1'
#
loop_
_entity.id
_entity.type
_entity.pdbx_description
1 polymer ?
#
loop_
_entity_poly.entity_id
_entity_poly.type
_entity_poly.pdbx_seq_one_letter_code
_entity_poly.pdbx_strand_id
1 'polypeptide(L)'
;MKRKYNLLLLLVSSFLLNACTPVYKTTGDILLSYAEDEGVPYMLASNDVGLGCSMAEAFTPFLLSFSRVTTPPDQLAILFYLVAGSCTEFQAHEQELRYLRAIYTKNSIEAQDARIAQQRLLQLAARRQLRGYYALLSSMPEPGGECPEFAAENDEFYWLMGLLDGIQAIINDIASGGQVEVPMDIAAKVGRGAACLDNERWWGVPAAIQAAIWITIPGNEPADKDPRLVLQQSMQTGAEQGMAVSHVLAAQIHLGQGETAELKQLIRNYVEESSSAIKNQEFAVLNQVARVQIQAISDRLWTEATGKRTPIGRLGTFWNDTDTNVETIDIDELL
;
A
#
# COMPACT_ATOMS: atom_id res chain seq x y z
N MET A 1 43.96 -45.67 -27.91
CA MET A 1 43.29 -44.40 -28.26
C MET A 1 41.77 -44.40 -28.01
N LYS A 2 41.00 -45.42 -28.42
CA LYS A 2 39.52 -45.45 -28.25
C LYS A 2 38.99 -45.27 -26.82
N ARG A 3 39.69 -45.79 -25.79
CA ARG A 3 39.26 -45.68 -24.38
C ARG A 3 39.38 -44.27 -23.79
N LYS A 4 40.32 -43.44 -24.28
CA LYS A 4 40.46 -42.03 -23.87
C LYS A 4 39.39 -41.14 -24.51
N TYR A 5 38.99 -41.44 -25.75
CA TYR A 5 37.90 -40.74 -26.44
C TYR A 5 36.54 -41.00 -25.81
N ASN A 6 36.26 -42.24 -25.39
CA ASN A 6 35.01 -42.57 -24.70
C ASN A 6 34.92 -41.92 -23.30
N LEU A 7 36.05 -41.79 -22.59
CA LEU A 7 36.08 -41.10 -21.30
C LEU A 7 35.84 -39.59 -21.46
N LEU A 8 36.39 -38.99 -22.52
CA LEU A 8 36.19 -37.57 -22.84
C LEU A 8 34.74 -37.29 -23.28
N LEU A 9 34.13 -38.18 -24.07
CA LEU A 9 32.73 -38.07 -24.48
C LEU A 9 31.76 -38.22 -23.29
N LEU A 10 32.07 -39.11 -22.34
CA LEU A 10 31.30 -39.27 -21.11
C LEU A 10 31.40 -38.04 -20.21
N LEU A 11 32.61 -37.46 -20.03
CA LEU A 11 32.81 -36.23 -19.27
C LEU A 11 32.10 -35.02 -19.90
N VAL A 12 32.14 -34.87 -21.22
CA VAL A 12 31.43 -33.79 -21.93
C VAL A 12 29.91 -33.97 -21.83
N SER A 13 29.41 -35.21 -21.92
CA SER A 13 27.99 -35.52 -21.72
C SER A 13 27.51 -35.22 -20.30
N SER A 14 28.33 -35.52 -19.28
CA SER A 14 28.04 -35.18 -17.88
C SER A 14 28.05 -33.67 -17.59
N PHE A 15 28.88 -32.89 -18.29
CA PHE A 15 28.86 -31.42 -18.19
C PHE A 15 27.61 -30.82 -18.85
N LEU A 16 27.15 -31.35 -19.98
CA LEU A 16 25.93 -30.89 -20.66
C LEU A 16 24.66 -31.20 -19.85
N LEU A 17 24.62 -32.30 -19.10
CA LEU A 17 23.48 -32.68 -18.26
C LEU A 17 23.35 -31.87 -16.96
N ASN A 18 24.46 -31.29 -16.47
CA ASN A 18 24.47 -30.46 -15.25
C ASN A 18 24.48 -28.94 -15.54
N ALA A 19 24.53 -28.53 -16.82
CA ALA A 19 24.56 -27.12 -17.21
C ALA A 19 23.20 -26.41 -17.13
N CYS A 20 22.08 -27.12 -17.02
CA CYS A 20 20.76 -26.49 -16.94
C CYS A 20 20.55 -25.70 -15.65
N THR A 21 20.96 -26.22 -14.50
CA THR A 21 20.79 -25.54 -13.19
C THR A 21 21.51 -24.19 -13.07
N PRO A 22 22.81 -24.06 -13.43
CA PRO A 22 23.49 -22.77 -13.36
C PRO A 22 22.96 -21.74 -14.36
N VAL A 23 22.46 -22.16 -15.53
CA VAL A 23 21.83 -21.26 -16.51
C VAL A 23 20.55 -20.66 -15.95
N TYR A 24 19.66 -21.47 -15.35
CA TYR A 24 18.42 -20.96 -14.75
C TYR A 24 18.68 -20.08 -13.54
N LYS A 25 19.65 -20.44 -12.69
CA LYS A 25 20.05 -19.58 -11.56
C LYS A 25 20.54 -18.22 -12.05
N THR A 26 21.51 -18.20 -12.95
CA THR A 26 22.09 -16.96 -13.48
C THR A 26 21.05 -16.10 -14.19
N THR A 27 20.15 -16.72 -14.96
CA THR A 27 19.06 -16.00 -15.63
C THR A 27 18.08 -15.40 -14.62
N GLY A 28 17.75 -16.14 -13.56
CA GLY A 28 16.93 -15.66 -12.46
C GLY A 28 17.59 -14.46 -11.77
N ASP A 29 18.86 -14.58 -11.39
CA ASP A 29 19.61 -13.50 -10.72
C ASP A 29 19.61 -12.21 -11.55
N ILE A 30 19.86 -12.30 -12.87
CA ILE A 30 19.86 -11.15 -13.77
C ILE A 30 18.46 -10.51 -13.87
N LEU A 31 17.41 -11.32 -14.00
CA LEU A 31 16.04 -10.80 -14.15
C LEU A 31 15.53 -10.18 -12.85
N LEU A 32 15.88 -10.74 -11.70
CA LEU A 32 15.53 -10.19 -10.39
C LEU A 32 16.26 -8.87 -10.13
N SER A 33 17.57 -8.80 -10.37
CA SER A 33 18.32 -7.54 -10.25
C SER A 33 17.80 -6.47 -11.21
N TYR A 34 17.48 -6.80 -12.47
CA TYR A 34 16.85 -5.82 -13.36
C TYR A 34 15.49 -5.33 -12.82
N ALA A 35 14.68 -6.23 -12.25
CA ALA A 35 13.40 -5.84 -11.67
C ALA A 35 13.59 -4.90 -10.47
N GLU A 36 14.58 -5.14 -9.62
CA GLU A 36 14.91 -4.32 -8.44
C GLU A 36 15.53 -2.97 -8.84
N ASP A 37 16.53 -2.99 -9.72
CA ASP A 37 17.38 -1.83 -10.02
C ASP A 37 16.76 -0.88 -11.06
N GLU A 38 15.93 -1.39 -11.96
CA GLU A 38 15.36 -0.61 -13.08
C GLU A 38 13.82 -0.66 -13.08
N GLY A 39 13.25 -1.85 -12.88
CA GLY A 39 11.81 -2.07 -12.95
C GLY A 39 11.04 -1.34 -11.84
N VAL A 40 11.49 -1.49 -10.59
CA VAL A 40 10.86 -0.87 -9.42
C VAL A 40 10.99 0.65 -9.47
N PRO A 41 12.17 1.27 -9.65
CA PRO A 41 12.28 2.72 -9.78
C PRO A 41 11.41 3.30 -10.91
N TYR A 42 11.38 2.63 -12.07
CA TYR A 42 10.51 3.05 -13.17
C TYR A 42 9.02 3.02 -12.78
N MET A 43 8.59 1.97 -12.08
CA MET A 43 7.22 1.87 -11.56
C MET A 43 6.95 2.97 -10.52
N LEU A 44 7.87 3.23 -9.60
CA LEU A 44 7.71 4.23 -8.54
C LEU A 44 7.60 5.66 -9.09
N ALA A 45 8.31 5.95 -10.18
CA ALA A 45 8.26 7.23 -10.88
C ALA A 45 7.02 7.40 -11.79
N SER A 46 6.23 6.33 -12.00
CA SER A 46 5.03 6.36 -12.82
C SER A 46 3.88 7.11 -12.15
N ASN A 47 3.00 7.70 -12.95
CA ASN A 47 1.74 8.29 -12.49
C ASN A 47 0.51 7.42 -12.80
N ASP A 48 0.70 6.24 -13.37
CA ASP A 48 -0.39 5.33 -13.74
C ASP A 48 -0.53 4.19 -12.71
N VAL A 49 -1.39 4.43 -11.72
CA VAL A 49 -1.72 3.44 -10.67
C VAL A 49 -2.37 2.19 -11.28
N GLY A 50 -3.19 2.34 -12.32
CA GLY A 50 -3.88 1.21 -12.95
C GLY A 50 -2.91 0.26 -13.66
N LEU A 51 -1.92 0.82 -14.36
CA LEU A 51 -0.84 0.04 -14.96
C LEU A 51 0.02 -0.63 -13.88
N GLY A 52 0.36 0.09 -12.81
CA GLY A 52 1.07 -0.46 -11.64
C GLY A 52 0.33 -1.65 -11.03
N CYS A 53 -0.99 -1.54 -10.85
CA CYS A 53 -1.84 -2.62 -10.39
C CYS A 53 -1.79 -3.84 -11.30
N SER A 54 -1.98 -3.63 -12.60
CA SER A 54 -1.98 -4.71 -13.59
C SER A 54 -0.63 -5.43 -13.63
N MET A 55 0.46 -4.66 -13.54
CA MET A 55 1.82 -5.19 -13.47
C MET A 55 2.03 -6.01 -12.20
N ALA A 56 1.71 -5.46 -11.03
CA ALA A 56 1.90 -6.16 -9.76
C ALA A 56 1.13 -7.49 -9.74
N GLU A 57 -0.16 -7.49 -10.10
CA GLU A 57 -0.99 -8.70 -10.06
C GLU A 57 -0.50 -9.79 -11.03
N ALA A 58 -0.08 -9.42 -12.23
CA ALA A 58 0.39 -10.37 -13.25
C ALA A 58 1.83 -10.85 -13.02
N PHE A 59 2.70 -9.95 -12.58
CA PHE A 59 4.14 -10.18 -12.52
C PHE A 59 4.61 -10.76 -11.18
N THR A 60 3.85 -10.58 -10.09
CA THR A 60 4.13 -11.23 -8.79
C THR A 60 4.38 -12.74 -8.93
N PRO A 61 3.47 -13.56 -9.50
CA PRO A 61 3.71 -15.01 -9.62
C PRO A 61 4.89 -15.36 -10.54
N PHE A 62 5.16 -14.53 -11.55
CA PHE A 62 6.31 -14.71 -12.43
C PHE A 62 7.63 -14.48 -11.67
N LEU A 63 7.78 -13.36 -10.97
CA LEU A 63 8.97 -13.05 -10.18
C LEU A 63 9.21 -14.10 -9.09
N LEU A 64 8.15 -14.43 -8.33
CA LEU A 64 8.26 -15.41 -7.26
C LEU A 64 8.59 -16.82 -7.77
N SER A 65 8.33 -17.13 -9.04
CA SER A 65 8.69 -18.43 -9.61
C SER A 65 10.21 -18.68 -9.65
N PHE A 66 11.02 -17.60 -9.66
CA PHE A 66 12.48 -17.71 -9.63
C PHE A 66 13.01 -18.28 -8.32
N SER A 67 12.25 -18.25 -7.21
CA SER A 67 12.60 -18.94 -5.96
C SER A 67 12.84 -20.45 -6.12
N ARG A 68 12.38 -21.05 -7.23
CA ARG A 68 12.64 -22.46 -7.56
C ARG A 68 14.04 -22.72 -8.12
N VAL A 69 14.72 -21.68 -8.60
CA VAL A 69 15.99 -21.78 -9.32
C VAL A 69 17.09 -20.87 -8.75
N THR A 70 16.72 -19.86 -7.97
CA THR A 70 17.63 -18.98 -7.23
C THR A 70 17.06 -18.56 -5.88
N THR A 71 17.76 -17.69 -5.15
CA THR A 71 17.33 -17.10 -3.88
C THR A 71 15.95 -16.47 -4.02
N PRO A 72 15.01 -16.70 -3.07
CA PRO A 72 13.70 -16.07 -3.10
C PRO A 72 13.80 -14.53 -3.18
N PRO A 73 13.04 -13.87 -4.08
CA PRO A 73 13.04 -12.42 -4.21
C PRO A 73 12.09 -11.78 -3.18
N ASP A 74 12.40 -11.95 -1.90
CA ASP A 74 11.51 -11.55 -0.81
C ASP A 74 11.30 -10.02 -0.78
N GLN A 75 12.31 -9.22 -1.13
CA GLN A 75 12.17 -7.75 -1.22
C GLN A 75 11.16 -7.32 -2.29
N LEU A 76 11.25 -7.89 -3.50
CA LEU A 76 10.22 -7.67 -4.53
C LEU A 76 8.85 -8.19 -4.06
N ALA A 77 8.81 -9.31 -3.35
CA ALA A 77 7.55 -9.88 -2.84
C ALA A 77 6.83 -8.91 -1.89
N ILE A 78 7.55 -8.24 -0.99
CA ILE A 78 7.01 -7.19 -0.09
C ILE A 78 6.27 -6.14 -0.94
N LEU A 79 7.00 -5.45 -1.82
CA LEU A 79 6.43 -4.35 -2.60
C LEU A 79 5.26 -4.81 -3.49
N PHE A 80 5.42 -5.92 -4.20
CA PHE A 80 4.42 -6.38 -5.16
C PHE A 80 3.15 -6.87 -4.46
N TYR A 81 3.25 -7.49 -3.28
CA TYR A 81 2.08 -7.86 -2.50
C TYR A 81 1.38 -6.66 -1.88
N LEU A 82 2.10 -5.62 -1.44
CA LEU A 82 1.51 -4.36 -1.00
C LEU A 82 0.69 -3.71 -2.11
N VAL A 83 1.27 -3.60 -3.31
CA VAL A 83 0.58 -3.03 -4.48
C VAL A 83 -0.62 -3.89 -4.84
N ALA A 84 -0.45 -5.20 -5.04
CA ALA A 84 -1.54 -6.09 -5.42
C ALA A 84 -2.67 -6.14 -4.38
N GLY A 85 -2.35 -6.02 -3.09
CA GLY A 85 -3.34 -5.88 -2.02
C GLY A 85 -4.10 -4.57 -2.10
N SER A 86 -3.39 -3.45 -2.24
CA SER A 86 -3.98 -2.11 -2.39
C SER A 86 -4.90 -2.00 -3.61
N CYS A 87 -4.53 -2.62 -4.73
CA CYS A 87 -5.37 -2.67 -5.93
C CYS A 87 -6.66 -3.47 -5.73
N THR A 88 -6.62 -4.52 -4.91
CA THR A 88 -7.83 -5.27 -4.52
C THR A 88 -8.70 -4.45 -3.56
N GLU A 89 -8.07 -3.70 -2.66
CA GLU A 89 -8.74 -2.77 -1.75
C GLU A 89 -9.48 -1.66 -2.53
N PHE A 90 -8.90 -1.11 -3.60
CA PHE A 90 -9.60 -0.16 -4.47
C PHE A 90 -10.86 -0.75 -5.10
N GLN A 91 -10.80 -2.02 -5.54
CA GLN A 91 -11.99 -2.72 -6.04
C GLN A 91 -13.02 -2.92 -4.91
N ALA A 92 -12.59 -3.12 -3.67
CA ALA A 92 -13.47 -3.22 -2.53
C ALA A 92 -14.18 -1.89 -2.23
N HIS A 93 -13.49 -0.75 -2.34
CA HIS A 93 -14.10 0.57 -2.20
C HIS A 93 -15.22 0.79 -3.22
N GLU A 94 -15.06 0.30 -4.45
CA GLU A 94 -16.14 0.35 -5.45
C GLU A 94 -17.39 -0.41 -5.01
N GLN A 95 -17.22 -1.57 -4.35
CA GLN A 95 -18.34 -2.33 -3.77
C GLN A 95 -18.92 -1.64 -2.53
N GLU A 96 -18.10 -0.94 -1.74
CA GLU A 96 -18.59 -0.11 -0.63
C GLU A 96 -19.52 0.99 -1.14
N LEU A 97 -19.13 1.72 -2.18
CA LEU A 97 -19.96 2.75 -2.78
C LEU A 97 -21.25 2.17 -3.39
N ARG A 98 -21.21 0.93 -3.89
CA ARG A 98 -22.39 0.18 -4.34
C ARG A 98 -23.33 -0.11 -3.15
N TYR A 99 -22.77 -0.61 -2.05
CA TYR A 99 -23.47 -0.85 -0.79
C TYR A 99 -24.14 0.41 -0.25
N LEU A 100 -23.39 1.51 -0.12
CA LEU A 100 -23.90 2.77 0.43
C LEU A 100 -25.05 3.36 -0.38
N ARG A 101 -24.96 3.32 -1.72
CA ARG A 101 -26.07 3.73 -2.61
C ARG A 101 -27.30 2.85 -2.47
N ALA A 102 -27.11 1.55 -2.28
CA ALA A 102 -28.21 0.63 -2.06
C ALA A 102 -28.90 0.89 -0.71
N ILE A 103 -28.14 1.19 0.35
CA ILE A 103 -28.68 1.63 1.64
C ILE A 103 -29.46 2.94 1.49
N TYR A 104 -28.89 3.94 0.80
CA TYR A 104 -29.54 5.23 0.56
C TYR A 104 -30.90 5.08 -0.17
N THR A 105 -30.97 4.18 -1.14
CA THR A 105 -32.21 3.87 -1.91
C THR A 105 -33.09 2.80 -1.25
N LYS A 106 -32.73 2.32 -0.05
CA LYS A 106 -33.45 1.28 0.71
C LYS A 106 -33.58 -0.06 -0.02
N ASN A 107 -32.63 -0.40 -0.88
CA ASN A 107 -32.56 -1.70 -1.55
C ASN A 107 -31.70 -2.68 -0.74
N SER A 108 -32.32 -3.44 0.17
CA SER A 108 -31.62 -4.33 1.09
C SER A 108 -30.96 -5.54 0.42
N ILE A 109 -31.54 -6.05 -0.67
CA ILE A 109 -30.99 -7.19 -1.41
C ILE A 109 -29.66 -6.79 -2.06
N GLU A 110 -29.66 -5.66 -2.74
CA GLU A 110 -28.46 -5.11 -3.38
C GLU A 110 -27.39 -4.74 -2.35
N ALA A 111 -27.79 -4.16 -1.21
CA ALA A 111 -26.87 -3.85 -0.13
C ALA A 111 -26.19 -5.11 0.42
N GLN A 112 -26.94 -6.20 0.64
CA GLN A 112 -26.35 -7.44 1.14
C GLN A 112 -25.35 -8.05 0.14
N ASP A 113 -25.70 -8.09 -1.15
CA ASP A 113 -24.80 -8.61 -2.18
C ASP A 113 -23.52 -7.75 -2.29
N ALA A 114 -23.66 -6.43 -2.36
CA ALA A 114 -22.55 -5.49 -2.42
C ALA A 114 -21.61 -5.64 -1.21
N ARG A 115 -22.17 -5.80 0.00
CA ARG A 115 -21.38 -6.00 1.21
C ARG A 115 -20.60 -7.32 1.18
N ILE A 116 -21.20 -8.41 0.72
CA ILE A 116 -20.50 -9.69 0.59
C ILE A 116 -19.37 -9.58 -0.46
N ALA A 117 -19.64 -8.92 -1.59
CA ALA A 117 -18.62 -8.67 -2.62
C ALA A 117 -17.45 -7.84 -2.07
N GLN A 118 -17.74 -6.77 -1.32
CA GLN A 118 -16.74 -5.96 -0.62
C GLN A 118 -15.91 -6.83 0.34
N GLN A 119 -16.55 -7.60 1.22
CA GLN A 119 -15.84 -8.43 2.21
C GLN A 119 -14.92 -9.47 1.56
N ARG A 120 -15.33 -10.09 0.45
CA ARG A 120 -14.49 -11.05 -0.29
C ARG A 120 -13.24 -10.39 -0.87
N LEU A 121 -13.38 -9.16 -1.39
CA LEU A 121 -12.24 -8.40 -1.91
C LEU A 121 -11.31 -7.98 -0.78
N LEU A 122 -11.83 -7.47 0.34
CA LEU A 122 -11.03 -7.11 1.52
C LEU A 122 -10.30 -8.32 2.11
N GLN A 123 -10.94 -9.49 2.16
CA GLN A 123 -10.28 -10.74 2.57
C GLN A 123 -9.09 -11.07 1.65
N LEU A 124 -9.26 -10.91 0.33
CA LEU A 124 -8.18 -11.15 -0.63
C LEU A 124 -7.06 -10.11 -0.49
N ALA A 125 -7.39 -8.83 -0.30
CA ALA A 125 -6.43 -7.76 -0.04
C ALA A 125 -5.60 -8.06 1.21
N ALA A 126 -6.26 -8.37 2.33
CA ALA A 126 -5.62 -8.74 3.59
C ALA A 126 -4.68 -9.95 3.43
N ARG A 127 -5.09 -10.99 2.70
CA ARG A 127 -4.24 -12.15 2.44
C ARG A 127 -2.99 -11.79 1.62
N ARG A 128 -3.12 -10.89 0.64
CA ARG A 128 -1.98 -10.43 -0.18
C ARG A 128 -1.01 -9.64 0.69
N GLN A 129 -1.50 -8.64 1.42
CA GLN A 129 -0.67 -7.83 2.31
C GLN A 129 -0.02 -8.64 3.44
N LEU A 130 -0.73 -9.62 4.01
CA LEU A 130 -0.13 -10.53 5.00
C LEU A 130 1.03 -11.34 4.41
N ARG A 131 0.96 -11.73 3.13
CA ARG A 131 2.08 -12.39 2.45
C ARG A 131 3.25 -11.44 2.24
N GLY A 132 2.99 -10.17 1.92
CA GLY A 132 4.02 -9.13 1.85
C GLY A 132 4.71 -8.93 3.20
N TYR A 133 3.95 -8.85 4.28
CA TYR A 133 4.49 -8.81 5.65
C TYR A 133 5.32 -10.05 5.98
N TYR A 134 4.90 -11.25 5.59
CA TYR A 134 5.70 -12.46 5.79
C TYR A 134 6.97 -12.54 4.92
N ALA A 135 6.97 -11.91 3.75
CA ALA A 135 8.19 -11.73 2.96
C ALA A 135 9.19 -10.79 3.68
N LEU A 136 8.70 -9.75 4.38
CA LEU A 136 9.54 -8.93 5.27
C LEU A 136 10.20 -9.80 6.35
N LEU A 137 9.42 -10.64 7.04
CA LEU A 137 9.95 -11.52 8.08
C LEU A 137 10.93 -12.58 7.56
N SER A 138 10.87 -12.89 6.27
CA SER A 138 11.76 -13.87 5.63
C SER A 138 13.09 -13.26 5.19
N SER A 139 13.10 -11.95 4.89
CA SER A 139 14.26 -11.21 4.41
C SER A 139 14.98 -10.40 5.49
N MET A 140 14.27 -9.97 6.54
CA MET A 140 14.78 -9.05 7.56
C MET A 140 14.37 -9.51 8.97
N PRO A 141 15.09 -9.05 10.02
CA PRO A 141 14.69 -9.26 11.41
C PRO A 141 13.23 -8.85 11.68
N GLU A 142 12.57 -9.56 12.61
CA GLU A 142 11.16 -9.26 12.92
C GLU A 142 10.98 -7.83 13.46
N PRO A 143 10.03 -7.04 12.92
CA PRO A 143 9.72 -5.72 13.43
C PRO A 143 9.41 -5.69 14.92
N GLY A 144 9.97 -4.71 15.61
CA GLY A 144 9.77 -4.49 17.04
C GLY A 144 10.69 -5.28 17.96
N GLY A 145 11.67 -6.01 17.42
CA GLY A 145 12.88 -6.46 18.09
C GLY A 145 14.04 -5.45 17.92
N GLU A 146 15.26 -5.95 17.70
CA GLU A 146 16.42 -5.11 17.37
C GLU A 146 16.27 -4.53 15.94
N CYS A 147 16.63 -3.26 15.76
CA CYS A 147 16.60 -2.64 14.44
C CYS A 147 17.65 -3.28 13.52
N PRO A 148 17.31 -3.61 12.27
CA PRO A 148 18.27 -4.17 11.33
C PRO A 148 19.36 -3.17 10.95
N GLU A 149 20.54 -3.69 10.63
CA GLU A 149 21.54 -2.91 9.88
C GLU A 149 21.15 -2.93 8.40
N PHE A 150 20.70 -1.79 7.88
CA PHE A 150 20.36 -1.64 6.46
C PHE A 150 21.64 -1.54 5.63
N ALA A 151 21.86 -2.48 4.71
CA ALA A 151 23.07 -2.54 3.91
C ALA A 151 22.95 -1.66 2.66
N ALA A 152 21.76 -1.59 2.08
CA ALA A 152 21.41 -0.74 0.95
C ALA A 152 20.28 0.23 1.31
N GLU A 153 20.24 1.38 0.64
CA GLU A 153 19.17 2.37 0.78
C GLU A 153 17.78 1.79 0.46
N ASN A 154 17.70 0.86 -0.51
CA ASN A 154 16.47 0.17 -0.85
C ASN A 154 15.97 -0.75 0.28
N ASP A 155 16.83 -1.19 1.20
CA ASP A 155 16.41 -2.03 2.33
C ASP A 155 15.50 -1.25 3.28
N GLU A 156 15.79 0.03 3.53
CA GLU A 156 14.92 0.91 4.32
C GLU A 156 13.56 1.11 3.63
N PHE A 157 13.55 1.23 2.29
CA PHE A 157 12.31 1.32 1.51
C PHE A 157 11.47 0.04 1.64
N TYR A 158 12.06 -1.14 1.42
CA TYR A 158 11.35 -2.41 1.54
C TYR A 158 10.89 -2.69 2.98
N TRP A 159 11.67 -2.28 3.99
CA TRP A 159 11.24 -2.29 5.38
C TRP A 159 9.98 -1.45 5.57
N LEU A 160 9.96 -0.20 5.10
CA LEU A 160 8.80 0.66 5.18
C LEU A 160 7.57 0.05 4.49
N MET A 161 7.74 -0.49 3.28
CA MET A 161 6.64 -1.14 2.54
C MET A 161 6.10 -2.36 3.28
N GLY A 162 6.98 -3.18 3.88
CA GLY A 162 6.56 -4.34 4.66
C GLY A 162 5.85 -3.98 5.96
N LEU A 163 6.20 -2.85 6.59
CA LEU A 163 5.45 -2.31 7.71
C LEU A 163 4.03 -1.89 7.29
N LEU A 164 3.89 -1.25 6.13
CA LEU A 164 2.58 -0.87 5.56
C LEU A 164 1.74 -2.10 5.20
N ASP A 165 2.37 -3.16 4.68
CA ASP A 165 1.70 -4.46 4.48
C ASP A 165 1.08 -4.99 5.77
N GLY A 166 1.84 -4.95 6.88
CA GLY A 166 1.34 -5.39 8.19
C GLY A 166 0.11 -4.60 8.65
N ILE A 167 0.14 -3.27 8.53
CA ILE A 167 -0.99 -2.40 8.89
C ILE A 167 -2.20 -2.66 8.00
N GLN A 168 -2.01 -2.64 6.68
CA GLN A 168 -3.11 -2.80 5.73
C GLN A 168 -3.73 -4.20 5.82
N ALA A 169 -2.93 -5.24 6.10
CA ALA A 169 -3.45 -6.58 6.35
C ALA A 169 -4.43 -6.60 7.52
N ILE A 170 -4.09 -5.96 8.65
CA ILE A 170 -4.98 -5.86 9.81
C ILE A 170 -6.27 -5.11 9.46
N ILE A 171 -6.14 -3.93 8.84
CA ILE A 171 -7.30 -3.08 8.50
C ILE A 171 -8.26 -3.83 7.58
N ASN A 172 -7.72 -4.43 6.52
CA ASN A 172 -8.52 -5.14 5.53
C ASN A 172 -9.13 -6.43 6.11
N ASP A 173 -8.44 -7.15 7.00
CA ASP A 173 -9.00 -8.34 7.63
C ASP A 173 -10.18 -7.98 8.54
N ILE A 174 -10.03 -6.98 9.40
CA ILE A 174 -11.11 -6.47 10.26
C ILE A 174 -12.31 -6.04 9.40
N ALA A 175 -12.07 -5.25 8.36
CA ALA A 175 -13.13 -4.75 7.49
C ALA A 175 -13.83 -5.88 6.69
N SER A 176 -13.14 -6.98 6.41
CA SER A 176 -13.68 -8.20 5.80
C SER A 176 -14.53 -9.06 6.76
N GLY A 177 -14.44 -8.81 8.07
CA GLY A 177 -15.07 -9.61 9.12
C GLY A 177 -14.13 -10.65 9.76
N GLY A 178 -12.81 -10.50 9.65
CA GLY A 178 -11.80 -11.32 10.33
C GLY A 178 -11.62 -12.72 9.72
N GLN A 179 -11.77 -12.87 8.40
CA GLN A 179 -11.75 -14.18 7.74
C GLN A 179 -10.35 -14.71 7.43
N VAL A 180 -9.32 -13.84 7.47
CA VAL A 180 -7.91 -14.23 7.28
C VAL A 180 -7.24 -14.56 8.61
N GLU A 181 -7.76 -14.02 9.72
CA GLU A 181 -7.23 -14.19 11.07
C GLU A 181 -5.83 -13.59 11.21
N VAL A 182 -5.66 -12.35 10.73
CA VAL A 182 -4.39 -11.63 10.82
C VAL A 182 -4.01 -11.43 12.30
N PRO A 183 -2.79 -11.82 12.72
CA PRO A 183 -2.36 -11.62 14.10
C PRO A 183 -2.34 -10.14 14.51
N MET A 184 -3.11 -9.79 15.53
CA MET A 184 -3.24 -8.39 15.98
C MET A 184 -1.96 -7.83 16.63
N ASP A 185 -1.03 -8.67 17.06
CA ASP A 185 0.26 -8.26 17.60
C ASP A 185 1.17 -7.61 16.54
N ILE A 186 0.89 -7.83 15.25
CA ILE A 186 1.54 -7.14 14.13
C ILE A 186 1.45 -5.62 14.29
N ALA A 187 0.34 -5.08 14.82
CA ALA A 187 0.17 -3.65 15.02
C ALA A 187 1.29 -3.05 15.90
N ALA A 188 1.58 -3.68 17.03
CA ALA A 188 2.61 -3.22 17.96
C ALA A 188 4.03 -3.46 17.40
N LYS A 189 4.23 -4.57 16.67
CA LYS A 189 5.50 -4.88 15.98
C LYS A 189 5.82 -3.84 14.92
N VAL A 190 4.83 -3.48 14.10
CA VAL A 190 4.98 -2.46 13.05
C VAL A 190 5.26 -1.09 13.66
N GLY A 191 4.52 -0.68 14.69
CA GLY A 191 4.75 0.60 15.37
C GLY A 191 6.18 0.72 15.91
N ARG A 192 6.70 -0.33 16.57
CA ARG A 192 8.10 -0.33 17.03
C ARG A 192 9.10 -0.42 15.88
N GLY A 193 8.82 -1.21 14.84
CA GLY A 193 9.68 -1.35 13.68
C GLY A 193 9.82 -0.05 12.87
N ALA A 194 8.78 0.79 12.84
CA ALA A 194 8.84 2.09 12.20
C ALA A 194 9.88 3.01 12.87
N ALA A 195 10.13 2.87 14.18
CA ALA A 195 11.15 3.65 14.88
C ALA A 195 12.59 3.36 14.41
N CYS A 196 12.81 2.30 13.63
CA CYS A 196 14.11 1.97 13.05
C CYS A 196 14.47 2.80 11.82
N LEU A 197 13.50 3.54 11.25
CA LEU A 197 13.72 4.37 10.07
C LEU A 197 13.94 5.84 10.45
N ASP A 198 14.74 6.54 9.65
CA ASP A 198 14.86 8.00 9.75
C ASP A 198 13.56 8.67 9.31
N ASN A 199 13.00 9.50 10.18
CA ASN A 199 11.68 10.08 9.94
C ASN A 199 11.69 11.15 8.85
N GLU A 200 12.76 11.94 8.75
CA GLU A 200 12.84 13.04 7.79
C GLU A 200 13.07 12.49 6.38
N ARG A 201 13.97 11.50 6.24
CA ARG A 201 14.24 10.77 5.01
C ARG A 201 13.00 10.11 4.41
N TRP A 202 12.17 9.50 5.27
CA TRP A 202 10.95 8.80 4.86
C TRP A 202 9.70 9.64 5.06
N TRP A 203 9.81 10.96 4.83
CA TRP A 203 8.71 11.92 4.65
C TRP A 203 7.70 11.97 5.81
N GLY A 204 8.16 11.72 7.03
CA GLY A 204 7.31 11.66 8.22
C GLY A 204 6.53 10.36 8.39
N VAL A 205 6.58 9.43 7.43
CA VAL A 205 5.78 8.19 7.47
C VAL A 205 6.12 7.31 8.69
N PRO A 206 7.39 7.14 9.11
CA PRO A 206 7.72 6.36 10.29
C PRO A 206 7.07 6.87 11.58
N ALA A 207 7.06 8.19 11.81
CA ALA A 207 6.38 8.79 12.95
C ALA A 207 4.85 8.75 12.81
N ALA A 208 4.31 8.89 11.59
CA ALA A 208 2.88 8.72 11.34
C ALA A 208 2.40 7.31 11.67
N ILE A 209 3.16 6.27 11.32
CA ILE A 209 2.89 4.87 11.69
C ILE A 209 2.88 4.72 13.21
N GLN A 210 3.90 5.22 13.91
CA GLN A 210 3.96 5.16 15.38
C GLN A 210 2.74 5.84 16.01
N ALA A 211 2.42 7.05 15.57
CA ALA A 211 1.26 7.79 16.05
C ALA A 211 -0.06 7.05 15.79
N ALA A 212 -0.24 6.46 14.60
CA ALA A 212 -1.41 5.67 14.26
C ALA A 212 -1.62 4.50 15.23
N ILE A 213 -0.53 3.79 15.57
CA ILE A 213 -0.56 2.68 16.53
C ILE A 213 -0.87 3.19 17.94
N TRP A 214 -0.26 4.28 18.40
CA TRP A 214 -0.54 4.87 19.72
C TRP A 214 -1.99 5.35 19.86
N ILE A 215 -2.57 5.94 18.81
CA ILE A 215 -3.96 6.39 18.80
C ILE A 215 -4.92 5.18 18.86
N THR A 216 -4.57 4.09 18.17
CA THR A 216 -5.42 2.90 18.07
C THR A 216 -5.29 1.98 19.29
N ILE A 217 -4.10 1.92 19.90
CA ILE A 217 -3.79 1.09 21.07
C ILE A 217 -3.29 2.03 22.19
N PRO A 218 -4.21 2.58 23.01
CA PRO A 218 -3.85 3.49 24.09
C PRO A 218 -2.96 2.83 25.16
N GLY A 219 -2.03 3.60 25.71
CA GLY A 219 -1.13 3.18 26.79
C GLY A 219 0.22 2.61 26.34
N ASN A 220 0.54 2.71 25.05
CA ASN A 220 1.83 2.30 24.46
C ASN A 220 2.63 3.49 23.90
N GLU A 221 2.10 4.71 24.05
CA GLU A 221 2.76 5.96 23.72
C GLU A 221 3.84 6.33 24.75
N PRO A 222 4.94 6.99 24.32
CA PRO A 222 5.88 7.62 25.24
C PRO A 222 5.20 8.71 26.07
N ALA A 223 5.53 8.78 27.37
CA ALA A 223 4.87 9.70 28.31
C ALA A 223 5.03 11.20 27.95
N ASP A 224 6.01 11.55 27.12
CA ASP A 224 6.34 12.90 26.69
C ASP A 224 5.81 13.25 25.29
N LYS A 225 5.10 12.33 24.61
CA LYS A 225 4.61 12.53 23.25
C LYS A 225 3.09 12.54 23.19
N ASP A 226 2.54 13.54 22.50
CA ASP A 226 1.14 13.55 22.07
C ASP A 226 1.04 12.88 20.69
N PRO A 227 0.39 11.71 20.55
CA PRO A 227 0.26 11.01 19.28
C PRO A 227 -0.39 11.84 18.17
N ARG A 228 -1.39 12.68 18.49
CA ARG A 228 -2.08 13.51 17.50
C ARG A 228 -1.17 14.61 16.97
N LEU A 229 -0.38 15.22 17.86
CA LEU A 229 0.62 16.21 17.48
C LEU A 229 1.72 15.59 16.61
N VAL A 230 2.21 14.39 16.96
CA VAL A 230 3.20 13.65 16.16
C VAL A 230 2.66 13.35 14.77
N LEU A 231 1.40 12.91 14.66
CA LEU A 231 0.76 12.66 13.37
C LEU A 231 0.64 13.94 12.52
N GLN A 232 0.26 15.06 13.15
CA GLN A 232 0.17 16.36 12.47
C GLN A 232 1.53 16.81 11.93
N GLN A 233 2.59 16.72 12.74
CA GLN A 233 3.97 17.04 12.32
C GLN A 233 4.45 16.13 11.19
N SER A 234 4.04 14.86 11.21
CA SER A 234 4.36 13.88 10.17
C SER A 234 3.71 14.20 8.82
N MET A 235 2.45 14.68 8.85
CA MET A 235 1.78 15.19 7.64
C MET A 235 2.48 16.43 7.08
N GLN A 236 2.86 17.38 7.94
CA GLN A 236 3.60 18.57 7.51
C GLN A 236 4.95 18.21 6.88
N THR A 237 5.72 17.33 7.53
CA THR A 237 7.01 16.83 7.00
C THR A 237 6.83 16.22 5.61
N GLY A 238 5.79 15.40 5.44
CA GLY A 238 5.46 14.82 4.13
C GLY A 238 5.09 15.88 3.09
N ALA A 239 4.21 16.82 3.44
CA ALA A 239 3.77 17.89 2.55
C ALA A 239 4.93 18.76 2.03
N GLU A 240 5.84 19.15 2.92
CA GLU A 240 7.04 19.93 2.58
C GLU A 240 7.96 19.19 1.60
N GLN A 241 7.94 17.86 1.62
CA GLN A 241 8.71 16.99 0.73
C GLN A 241 7.89 16.45 -0.46
N GLY A 242 6.66 16.93 -0.64
CA GLY A 242 5.81 16.52 -1.75
C GLY A 242 5.25 15.11 -1.62
N MET A 243 5.03 14.61 -0.41
CA MET A 243 4.59 13.25 -0.11
C MET A 243 3.33 13.22 0.77
N ALA A 244 2.34 12.44 0.36
CA ALA A 244 1.01 12.43 1.00
C ALA A 244 0.67 11.14 1.77
N VAL A 245 1.61 10.22 1.96
CA VAL A 245 1.33 8.94 2.64
C VAL A 245 0.84 9.15 4.09
N SER A 246 1.45 10.09 4.81
CA SER A 246 1.03 10.46 6.18
C SER A 246 -0.40 11.01 6.24
N HIS A 247 -0.86 11.70 5.18
CA HIS A 247 -2.26 12.18 5.08
C HIS A 247 -3.25 11.02 4.98
N VAL A 248 -2.90 9.96 4.24
CA VAL A 248 -3.74 8.77 4.12
C VAL A 248 -3.91 8.09 5.47
N LEU A 249 -2.81 7.90 6.22
CA LEU A 249 -2.85 7.30 7.55
C LEU A 249 -3.73 8.13 8.50
N ALA A 250 -3.56 9.45 8.50
CA ALA A 250 -4.39 10.34 9.31
C ALA A 250 -5.87 10.31 8.91
N ALA A 251 -6.16 10.30 7.60
CA ALA A 251 -7.53 10.20 7.10
C ALA A 251 -8.20 8.88 7.52
N GLN A 252 -7.48 7.76 7.46
CA GLN A 252 -7.98 6.46 7.92
C GLN A 252 -8.25 6.44 9.43
N ILE A 253 -7.41 7.10 10.25
CA ILE A 253 -7.62 7.22 11.70
C ILE A 253 -8.89 8.01 12.00
N HIS A 254 -9.03 9.21 11.43
CA HIS A 254 -10.24 10.03 11.62
C HIS A 254 -11.50 9.31 11.12
N LEU A 255 -11.41 8.60 9.99
CA LEU A 255 -12.48 7.77 9.47
C LEU A 255 -12.87 6.66 10.46
N GLY A 256 -11.90 5.93 11.00
CA GLY A 256 -12.13 4.85 11.96
C GLY A 256 -12.71 5.32 13.30
N GLN A 257 -12.42 6.56 13.70
CA GLN A 257 -12.94 7.19 14.92
C GLN A 257 -14.28 7.92 14.72
N GLY A 258 -14.76 8.03 13.48
CA GLY A 258 -16.00 8.76 13.16
C GLY A 258 -15.87 10.28 13.26
N GLU A 259 -14.65 10.81 13.29
CA GLU A 259 -14.31 12.24 13.40
C GLU A 259 -14.53 12.96 12.06
N THR A 260 -15.79 13.06 11.65
CA THR A 260 -16.17 13.50 10.30
C THR A 260 -15.77 14.95 10.02
N ALA A 261 -15.81 15.83 11.02
CA ALA A 261 -15.48 17.24 10.83
C ALA A 261 -13.97 17.42 10.58
N GLU A 262 -13.16 16.76 11.38
CA GLU A 262 -11.71 16.71 11.30
C GLU A 262 -11.27 16.05 9.98
N LEU A 263 -11.92 14.94 9.59
CA LEU A 263 -11.66 14.28 8.32
C LEU A 263 -11.93 15.21 7.12
N LYS A 264 -13.06 15.92 7.11
CA LYS A 264 -13.37 16.90 6.06
C LYS A 264 -12.33 18.01 5.99
N GLN A 265 -11.86 18.50 7.15
CA GLN A 265 -10.82 19.52 7.20
C GLN A 265 -9.47 18.99 6.69
N LEU A 266 -9.11 17.76 7.04
CA LEU A 266 -7.90 17.11 6.54
C LEU A 266 -7.92 17.00 5.01
N ILE A 267 -9.04 16.56 4.42
CA ILE A 267 -9.18 16.46 2.95
C ILE A 267 -9.05 17.83 2.28
N ARG A 268 -9.59 18.89 2.89
CA ARG A 268 -9.41 20.28 2.41
C ARG A 268 -7.95 20.69 2.38
N ASN A 269 -7.26 20.53 3.52
CA ASN A 269 -5.85 20.87 3.65
C ASN A 269 -5.00 20.08 2.65
N TYR A 270 -5.25 18.77 2.51
CA TYR A 270 -4.57 17.92 1.53
C TYR A 270 -4.68 18.48 0.09
N VAL A 271 -5.87 18.94 -0.32
CA VAL A 271 -6.07 19.49 -1.68
C VAL A 271 -5.32 20.82 -1.85
N GLU A 272 -5.35 21.70 -0.84
CA GLU A 272 -4.62 22.97 -0.85
C GLU A 272 -3.10 22.75 -0.92
N GLU A 273 -2.56 21.89 -0.07
CA GLU A 273 -1.14 21.53 -0.03
C GLU A 273 -0.70 20.86 -1.34
N SER A 274 -1.49 19.91 -1.86
CA SER A 274 -1.18 19.20 -3.10
C SER A 274 -1.13 20.12 -4.33
N SER A 275 -1.84 21.25 -4.31
CA SER A 275 -1.83 22.22 -5.42
C SER A 275 -0.51 23.00 -5.53
N SER A 276 0.23 23.13 -4.42
CA SER A 276 1.44 23.95 -4.29
C SER A 276 2.70 23.13 -3.98
N ALA A 277 2.55 21.81 -3.75
CA ALA A 277 3.62 20.92 -3.35
C ALA A 277 4.74 20.79 -4.41
N ILE A 278 5.97 20.63 -3.93
CA ILE A 278 7.09 20.13 -4.71
C ILE A 278 6.72 18.74 -5.24
N LYS A 279 7.00 18.47 -6.52
CA LYS A 279 6.71 17.16 -7.10
C LYS A 279 7.87 16.20 -6.83
N ASN A 280 7.65 15.21 -5.95
CA ASN A 280 8.55 14.06 -5.85
C ASN A 280 8.36 13.16 -7.08
N GLN A 281 9.33 13.20 -8.00
CA GLN A 281 9.28 12.44 -9.25
C GLN A 281 9.68 10.98 -9.08
N GLU A 282 10.51 10.68 -8.09
CA GLU A 282 11.01 9.32 -7.83
C GLU A 282 9.90 8.41 -7.26
N PHE A 283 9.05 8.97 -6.38
CA PHE A 283 7.96 8.26 -5.73
C PHE A 283 6.58 8.77 -6.17
N ALA A 284 6.47 9.23 -7.40
CA ALA A 284 5.24 9.82 -7.94
C ALA A 284 4.02 8.90 -7.78
N VAL A 285 4.19 7.58 -7.91
CA VAL A 285 3.09 6.61 -7.78
C VAL A 285 2.50 6.58 -6.38
N LEU A 286 3.32 6.77 -5.33
CA LEU A 286 2.85 6.77 -3.95
C LEU A 286 1.89 7.94 -3.71
N ASN A 287 2.15 9.09 -4.32
CA ASN A 287 1.25 10.24 -4.28
C ASN A 287 -0.03 10.02 -5.08
N GLN A 288 0.04 9.31 -6.21
CA GLN A 288 -1.17 8.93 -6.94
C GLN A 288 -2.03 7.94 -6.15
N VAL A 289 -1.40 6.95 -5.50
CA VAL A 289 -2.08 6.03 -4.57
C VAL A 289 -2.72 6.79 -3.42
N ALA A 290 -2.01 7.74 -2.82
CA ALA A 290 -2.57 8.59 -1.76
C ALA A 290 -3.78 9.39 -2.26
N ARG A 291 -3.72 9.95 -3.46
CA ARG A 291 -4.86 10.64 -4.09
C ARG A 291 -6.05 9.71 -4.29
N VAL A 292 -5.83 8.48 -4.77
CA VAL A 292 -6.90 7.47 -4.94
C VAL A 292 -7.55 7.14 -3.61
N GLN A 293 -6.76 6.95 -2.55
CA GLN A 293 -7.27 6.65 -1.21
C GLN A 293 -8.09 7.83 -0.64
N ILE A 294 -7.55 9.05 -0.68
CA ILE A 294 -8.28 10.25 -0.21
C ILE A 294 -9.55 10.50 -1.04
N GLN A 295 -9.51 10.28 -2.35
CA GLN A 295 -10.69 10.35 -3.21
C GLN A 295 -11.74 9.30 -2.80
N ALA A 296 -11.34 8.06 -2.51
CA ALA A 296 -12.27 7.01 -2.06
C ALA A 296 -12.94 7.39 -0.73
N ILE A 297 -12.21 7.98 0.21
CA ILE A 297 -12.76 8.49 1.47
C ILE A 297 -13.77 9.62 1.21
N SER A 298 -13.43 10.57 0.32
CA SER A 298 -14.36 11.63 -0.09
C SER A 298 -15.63 11.05 -0.73
N ASP A 299 -15.48 10.07 -1.63
CA ASP A 299 -16.59 9.42 -2.31
C ASP A 299 -17.51 8.71 -1.33
N ARG A 300 -16.94 8.05 -0.32
CA ARG A 300 -17.67 7.42 0.78
C ARG A 300 -18.51 8.45 1.53
N LEU A 301 -17.91 9.56 1.96
CA LEU A 301 -18.62 10.63 2.68
C LEU A 301 -19.78 11.22 1.86
N TRP A 302 -19.51 11.55 0.58
CA TRP A 302 -20.53 12.06 -0.33
C TRP A 302 -21.66 11.05 -0.55
N THR A 303 -21.31 9.78 -0.72
CA THR A 303 -22.28 8.72 -1.01
C THR A 303 -23.15 8.42 0.21
N GLU A 304 -22.58 8.39 1.40
CA GLU A 304 -23.32 8.27 2.66
C GLU A 304 -24.36 9.40 2.81
N ALA A 305 -23.99 10.63 2.48
CA ALA A 305 -24.86 11.79 2.68
C ALA A 305 -25.87 12.03 1.56
N THR A 306 -25.52 11.74 0.32
CA THR A 306 -26.28 12.18 -0.87
C THR A 306 -26.68 11.04 -1.82
N GLY A 307 -26.15 9.83 -1.61
CA GLY A 307 -26.31 8.71 -2.53
C GLY A 307 -25.51 8.83 -3.82
N LYS A 308 -24.58 9.80 -3.91
CA LYS A 308 -23.72 10.05 -5.08
C LYS A 308 -22.27 10.23 -4.64
N ARG A 309 -21.32 9.94 -5.53
CA ARG A 309 -19.89 10.16 -5.28
C ARG A 309 -19.55 11.63 -5.18
N THR A 310 -18.31 11.93 -4.78
CA THR A 310 -17.74 13.27 -4.95
C THR A 310 -17.87 13.65 -6.43
N PRO A 311 -18.43 14.83 -6.74
CA PRO A 311 -18.46 15.30 -8.12
C PRO A 311 -17.05 15.50 -8.67
N ILE A 312 -16.91 15.45 -10.00
CA ILE A 312 -15.64 15.69 -10.69
C ILE A 312 -15.12 17.08 -10.31
N GLY A 313 -13.82 17.18 -10.03
CA GLY A 313 -13.18 18.44 -9.65
C GLY A 313 -13.55 18.98 -8.26
N ARG A 314 -14.38 18.28 -7.47
CA ARG A 314 -14.91 18.75 -6.19
C ARG A 314 -14.28 18.09 -4.95
N LEU A 315 -13.14 17.41 -5.11
CA LEU A 315 -12.37 16.90 -3.98
C LEU A 315 -11.98 18.06 -3.04
N GLY A 316 -12.18 17.90 -1.74
CA GLY A 316 -12.02 18.97 -0.75
C GLY A 316 -13.28 19.81 -0.49
N THR A 317 -14.37 19.61 -1.24
CA THR A 317 -15.67 20.23 -0.96
C THR A 317 -16.70 19.20 -0.52
N PHE A 318 -17.72 19.66 0.22
CA PHE A 318 -18.76 18.79 0.77
C PHE A 318 -20.16 19.37 0.58
N TRP A 319 -21.16 18.49 0.56
CA TRP A 319 -22.58 18.79 0.30
C TRP A 319 -23.22 19.83 1.22
N ASN A 320 -22.60 20.10 2.37
CA ASN A 320 -23.08 21.03 3.38
C ASN A 320 -22.20 22.27 3.53
N ASP A 321 -21.25 22.48 2.62
CA ASP A 321 -20.48 23.73 2.57
C ASP A 321 -21.43 24.86 2.19
N THR A 322 -21.37 25.97 2.92
CA THR A 322 -22.14 27.17 2.59
C THR A 322 -21.61 27.72 1.27
N ASP A 323 -22.40 27.58 0.21
CA ASP A 323 -22.07 28.00 -1.15
C ASP A 323 -21.33 29.34 -1.21
N THR A 324 -20.08 29.34 -1.66
CA THR A 324 -19.43 30.54 -2.17
C THR A 324 -19.23 30.54 -3.68
N ASN A 325 -19.62 29.48 -4.40
CA ASN A 325 -19.89 29.49 -5.84
C ASN A 325 -20.43 28.13 -6.26
N VAL A 326 -21.73 28.08 -6.59
CA VAL A 326 -22.29 27.04 -7.44
C VAL A 326 -21.69 27.26 -8.83
N GLU A 327 -20.56 26.62 -9.12
CA GLU A 327 -20.25 26.33 -10.52
C GLU A 327 -21.37 25.42 -11.00
N THR A 328 -22.20 25.96 -11.88
CA THR A 328 -23.22 25.25 -12.62
C THR A 328 -22.60 23.99 -13.20
N ILE A 329 -23.10 22.81 -12.78
CA ILE A 329 -22.78 21.54 -13.43
C ILE A 329 -23.13 21.72 -14.90
N ASP A 330 -22.10 21.77 -15.75
CA ASP A 330 -22.29 21.82 -17.19
C ASP A 330 -22.85 20.46 -17.63
N ILE A 331 -23.97 20.48 -18.34
CA ILE A 331 -24.65 19.26 -18.79
C ILE A 331 -23.75 18.50 -19.78
N ASP A 332 -22.77 19.18 -20.37
CA ASP A 332 -21.75 18.60 -21.23
C ASP A 332 -20.74 17.70 -20.48
N GLU A 333 -20.66 17.75 -19.14
CA GLU A 333 -19.89 16.77 -18.34
C GLU A 333 -20.62 15.43 -18.12
N LEU A 334 -21.90 15.34 -18.49
CA LEU A 334 -22.73 14.14 -18.32
C LEU A 334 -22.89 13.31 -19.60
N LEU A 335 -22.22 13.69 -20.70
CA LEU A 335 -22.31 13.03 -22.01
C LEU A 335 -21.06 12.24 -22.40
#